data_AF-A0A7C6C211-F1
#
_entry.id   AF-A0A7C6C211-F1
#
_cell.length_a   1.000
_cell.length_b   1.000
_cell.length_c   1.000
_cell.angle_alpha   90.00
_cell.angle_beta   90.00
_cell.angle_gamma   90.00
#
_symmetry.space_group_name_H-M   'P 1'
#
loop_
_entity.id
_entity.type
_entity.pdbx_description
1 polymer ?
#
loop_
_entity_poly.entity_id
_entity_poly.type
_entity_poly.pdbx_seq_one_letter_code
_entity_poly.pdbx_strand_id
1 'polypeptide(L)'
;MKYSLILSIIFYICGCFYMIFGAYIAADNVKSNVNRLFVFMTSTLAIWSFAFSLSTSAPTAEASAFWRCVSVFGWGVFYSVMFRFVLILTKVKRRLNKWVRLAVIYVPALINIILFAPFGFLGPKQFRLVQSDFGWVNTLPLNMGDIWFIVYYSVFTTGILILIIRWRIKIDPADPLKRQATYFLISAMFPLFMGVSTETIPDLLGITSRPQLTVIFMMVPVISLFSTLKKINLLVEKSREKTVSRESKELLEEERLRLFETVATVFTIGAAITFLVRYFGINKPLTDELFLAGILLLSGIIVRIIPHITKKHAIQNALFQTVSTLSIFYFMKANTDTGALTIWSIYILFLLFTVVLDSKIHAAVFTILMVVIQIVFWILYPEVSVTIDGNEYISRVAIILLSYFAVRYLTAEYASKVEAYKRFAREQEVLEQISTNFISVNRENATEKADEMFKMSAETLGFDNAYLIGFSENYEDATVFSTYTKEFEDNLFPYYSGMKVKITDLPVAKALIAQGIPLICEDINNTFHDGCGEARNFLISRGITLIAT
;
A
#
# COMPACT_ATOMS: atom_id res chain seq x y z
N MET A 1 24.56 -12.34 27.91
CA MET A 1 23.81 -11.68 26.81
C MET A 1 24.11 -12.30 25.42
N LYS A 2 24.30 -13.62 25.33
CA LYS A 2 24.77 -14.28 24.09
C LYS A 2 23.83 -14.10 22.88
N TYR A 3 22.53 -14.01 23.11
CA TYR A 3 21.50 -13.96 22.07
C TYR A 3 20.69 -12.66 22.04
N SER A 4 20.97 -11.71 22.94
CA SER A 4 20.23 -10.46 23.09
C SER A 4 20.19 -9.60 21.82
N LEU A 5 21.32 -9.46 21.13
CA LEU A 5 21.42 -8.69 19.88
C LEU A 5 20.57 -9.31 18.77
N ILE A 6 20.68 -10.64 18.59
CA ILE A 6 19.92 -11.38 17.57
C ILE A 6 18.42 -11.23 17.84
N LEU A 7 18.00 -11.42 19.10
CA LEU A 7 16.60 -11.28 19.48
C LEU A 7 16.08 -9.85 19.28
N SER A 8 16.89 -8.84 19.62
CA SER A 8 16.56 -7.44 19.39
C SER A 8 16.36 -7.13 17.89
N ILE A 9 17.23 -7.65 17.02
CA ILE A 9 17.12 -7.51 15.57
C ILE A 9 15.87 -8.23 15.04
N ILE A 10 15.54 -9.42 15.57
CA ILE A 10 14.30 -10.13 15.19
C ILE A 10 13.06 -9.28 15.54
N PHE A 11 13.01 -8.69 16.73
CA PHE A 11 11.92 -7.77 17.09
C PHE A 11 11.92 -6.51 16.21
N TYR A 12 13.08 -5.99 15.84
CA TYR A 12 13.17 -4.84 14.93
C TYR A 12 12.60 -5.16 13.55
N ILE A 13 13.04 -6.27 12.94
CA ILE A 13 12.53 -6.75 11.65
C ILE A 13 11.03 -7.02 11.73
N CYS A 14 10.56 -7.55 12.86
CA CYS A 14 9.14 -7.77 13.11
C CYS A 14 8.34 -6.45 13.14
N GLY A 15 8.88 -5.40 13.77
CA GLY A 15 8.29 -4.06 13.72
C GLY A 15 8.22 -3.49 12.30
N CYS A 16 9.30 -3.62 11.54
CA CYS A 16 9.36 -3.22 10.14
C CYS A 16 8.33 -3.96 9.27
N PHE A 17 8.16 -5.27 9.49
CA PHE A 17 7.14 -6.08 8.82
C PHE A 17 5.74 -5.49 9.04
N TYR A 18 5.35 -5.23 10.28
CA TYR A 18 4.03 -4.64 10.58
C TYR A 18 3.84 -3.26 9.97
N MET A 19 4.88 -2.41 10.00
CA MET A 19 4.84 -1.08 9.43
C MET A 19 4.64 -1.12 7.90
N ILE A 20 5.43 -1.94 7.19
CA ILE A 20 5.34 -2.10 5.72
C ILE A 20 3.97 -2.67 5.34
N PHE A 21 3.49 -3.67 6.07
CA PHE A 21 2.22 -4.32 5.78
C PHE A 21 1.02 -3.38 5.99
N GLY A 22 1.07 -2.54 7.03
CA GLY A 22 0.11 -1.46 7.23
C GLY A 22 0.17 -0.41 6.12
N ALA A 23 1.37 0.04 5.75
CA ALA A 23 1.57 1.06 4.71
C ALA A 23 1.05 0.60 3.33
N TYR A 24 1.24 -0.68 3.00
CA TYR A 24 0.72 -1.28 1.76
C TYR A 24 -0.80 -1.15 1.65
N ILE A 25 -1.55 -1.45 2.71
CA ILE A 25 -3.02 -1.33 2.71
C ILE A 25 -3.48 0.14 2.72
N ALA A 26 -2.71 1.02 3.36
CA ALA A 26 -3.01 2.44 3.34
C ALA A 26 -2.94 3.01 1.91
N ALA A 27 -1.97 2.55 1.10
CA ALA A 27 -1.79 3.01 -0.28
C ALA A 27 -2.97 2.62 -1.19
N ASP A 28 -3.59 1.47 -0.95
CA ASP A 28 -4.71 0.98 -1.75
C ASP A 28 -5.99 1.85 -1.60
N ASN A 29 -6.35 2.19 -0.36
CA ASN A 29 -7.46 3.13 -0.10
C ASN A 29 -7.46 3.75 1.31
N VAL A 30 -6.99 5.00 1.38
CA VAL A 30 -6.89 5.79 2.63
C VAL A 30 -8.27 6.17 3.22
N LYS A 31 -9.35 6.14 2.44
CA LYS A 31 -10.69 6.57 2.89
C LYS A 31 -11.49 5.44 3.55
N SER A 32 -11.16 4.17 3.28
CA SER A 32 -11.85 3.03 3.88
C SER A 32 -11.64 2.98 5.40
N ASN A 33 -12.75 2.92 6.15
CA ASN A 33 -12.71 2.76 7.62
C ASN A 33 -12.06 1.44 8.04
N VAL A 34 -12.17 0.38 7.22
CA VAL A 34 -11.57 -0.92 7.47
C VAL A 34 -10.06 -0.83 7.29
N ASN A 35 -9.59 -0.19 6.22
CA ASN A 35 -8.16 0.00 5.94
C ASN A 35 -7.50 0.83 7.05
N ARG A 36 -8.13 1.92 7.50
CA ARG A 36 -7.64 2.73 8.63
C ARG A 36 -7.51 1.93 9.92
N LEU A 37 -8.48 1.07 10.21
CA LEU A 37 -8.44 0.24 11.42
C LEU A 37 -7.37 -0.85 11.33
N PHE A 38 -7.16 -1.42 10.14
CA PHE A 38 -6.06 -2.35 9.91
C PHE A 38 -4.71 -1.68 10.12
N VAL A 39 -4.50 -0.50 9.53
CA VAL A 39 -3.27 0.31 9.72
C VAL A 39 -3.04 0.57 11.20
N PHE A 40 -4.09 1.00 11.93
CA PHE A 40 -3.98 1.25 13.37
C PHE A 40 -3.59 -0.02 14.14
N MET A 41 -4.18 -1.17 13.81
CA MET A 41 -3.83 -2.45 14.41
C MET A 41 -2.35 -2.81 14.14
N THR A 42 -1.89 -2.74 12.89
CA THR A 42 -0.48 -3.02 12.57
C THR A 42 0.48 -2.02 13.21
N SER A 43 0.09 -0.75 13.36
CA SER A 43 0.87 0.25 14.10
C SER A 43 1.02 -0.11 15.58
N THR A 44 -0.03 -0.61 16.25
CA THR A 44 0.09 -1.09 17.64
C THR A 44 1.08 -2.24 17.77
N LEU A 45 1.06 -3.20 16.83
CA LEU A 45 2.04 -4.31 16.81
C LEU A 45 3.46 -3.84 16.49
N ALA A 46 3.62 -2.87 15.59
CA ALA A 46 4.93 -2.28 15.28
C ALA A 46 5.52 -1.58 16.52
N ILE A 47 4.73 -0.76 17.22
CA ILE A 47 5.15 -0.09 18.47
C ILE A 47 5.57 -1.12 19.52
N TRP A 48 4.78 -2.18 19.70
CA TRP A 48 5.13 -3.26 20.62
C TRP A 48 6.49 -3.87 20.26
N SER A 49 6.67 -4.23 18.99
CA SER A 49 7.88 -4.90 18.53
C SER A 49 9.12 -4.00 18.63
N PHE A 50 9.03 -2.73 18.23
CA PHE A 50 10.15 -1.79 18.38
C PHE A 50 10.50 -1.53 19.84
N ALA A 51 9.50 -1.39 20.71
CA ALA A 51 9.74 -1.25 22.15
C ALA A 51 10.47 -2.47 22.73
N PHE A 52 10.10 -3.68 22.30
CA PHE A 52 10.79 -4.91 22.73
C PHE A 52 12.22 -5.00 22.19
N SER A 53 12.43 -4.64 20.93
CA SER A 53 13.76 -4.52 20.33
C SER A 53 14.66 -3.62 21.19
N LEU A 54 14.26 -2.36 21.40
CA LEU A 54 15.04 -1.39 22.17
C LEU A 54 15.24 -1.80 23.64
N SER A 55 14.23 -2.41 24.26
CA SER A 55 14.35 -2.87 25.65
C SER A 55 15.33 -4.03 25.81
N THR A 56 15.46 -4.89 24.80
CA THR A 56 16.31 -6.09 24.85
C THR A 56 17.79 -5.71 24.70
N SER A 57 18.09 -4.74 23.84
CA SER A 57 19.45 -4.22 23.61
C SER A 57 19.80 -3.00 24.47
N ALA A 58 18.95 -2.62 25.43
CA ALA A 58 19.17 -1.45 26.26
C ALA A 58 20.46 -1.56 27.09
N PRO A 59 21.22 -0.46 27.27
CA PRO A 59 22.48 -0.49 28.01
C PRO A 59 22.28 -0.63 29.53
N THR A 60 21.14 -0.17 30.06
CA THR A 60 20.84 -0.21 31.50
C THR A 60 19.46 -0.79 31.78
N ALA A 61 19.24 -1.24 33.02
CA ALA A 61 17.96 -1.75 33.48
C ALA A 61 16.87 -0.66 33.40
N GLU A 62 17.20 0.59 33.72
CA GLU A 62 16.26 1.72 33.67
C GLU A 62 15.82 2.00 32.23
N ALA A 63 16.77 2.01 31.28
CA ALA A 63 16.45 2.19 29.87
C ALA A 63 15.60 1.02 29.33
N SER A 64 15.90 -0.21 29.75
CA SER A 64 15.09 -1.38 29.39
C SER A 64 13.66 -1.28 29.95
N ALA A 65 13.52 -0.88 31.22
CA ALA A 65 12.24 -0.69 31.87
C ALA A 65 11.42 0.41 31.19
N PHE A 66 12.04 1.52 30.80
CA PHE A 66 11.39 2.59 30.05
C PHE A 66 10.79 2.08 28.73
N TRP A 67 11.58 1.39 27.91
CA TRP A 67 11.10 0.85 26.64
C TRP A 67 10.06 -0.26 26.83
N ARG A 68 10.19 -1.10 27.86
CA ARG A 68 9.12 -2.03 28.24
C ARG A 68 7.82 -1.31 28.61
N CYS A 69 7.88 -0.17 29.29
CA CYS A 69 6.69 0.65 29.54
C CYS A 69 6.10 1.22 28.24
N VAL A 70 6.93 1.69 27.30
CA VAL A 70 6.47 2.18 25.98
C VAL A 70 5.69 1.10 25.21
N SER A 71 6.03 -0.18 25.41
CA SER A 71 5.32 -1.28 24.73
C SER A 71 3.82 -1.34 25.03
N VAL A 72 3.33 -0.71 26.11
CA VAL A 72 1.89 -0.64 26.45
C VAL A 72 1.06 0.02 25.36
N PHE A 73 1.62 0.99 24.62
CA PHE A 73 0.93 1.61 23.49
C PHE A 73 0.69 0.61 22.35
N GLY A 74 1.41 -0.52 22.36
CA GLY A 74 1.17 -1.67 21.52
C GLY A 74 0.25 -2.69 22.17
N TRP A 75 0.75 -3.52 23.09
CA TRP A 75 -0.01 -4.63 23.68
C TRP A 75 -1.25 -4.18 24.45
N GLY A 76 -1.19 -3.03 25.12
CA GLY A 76 -2.27 -2.49 25.92
C GLY A 76 -3.46 -2.04 25.06
N VAL A 77 -3.21 -1.69 23.80
CA VAL A 77 -4.21 -1.17 22.85
C VAL A 77 -4.65 -2.23 21.83
N PHE A 78 -3.75 -3.13 21.44
CA PHE A 78 -3.95 -4.10 20.36
C PHE A 78 -5.24 -4.93 20.50
N TYR A 79 -5.47 -5.56 21.65
CA TYR A 79 -6.62 -6.46 21.85
C TYR A 79 -7.97 -5.73 21.69
N SER A 80 -8.04 -4.48 22.14
CA SER A 80 -9.22 -3.62 21.97
C SER A 80 -9.46 -3.27 20.50
N VAL A 81 -8.40 -2.92 19.77
CA VAL A 81 -8.46 -2.63 18.33
C VAL A 81 -8.87 -3.86 17.53
N MET A 82 -8.26 -5.01 17.82
CA MET A 82 -8.55 -6.28 17.17
C MET A 82 -10.00 -6.73 17.40
N PHE A 83 -10.51 -6.59 18.63
CA PHE A 83 -11.90 -6.88 18.92
C PHE A 83 -12.87 -5.98 18.14
N ARG A 84 -12.59 -4.67 18.05
CA ARG A 84 -13.35 -3.77 17.19
C ARG A 84 -13.27 -4.18 15.71
N PHE A 85 -12.10 -4.60 15.26
CA PHE A 85 -11.88 -5.06 13.89
C PHE A 85 -12.78 -6.26 13.56
N VAL A 86 -12.75 -7.28 14.42
CA VAL A 86 -13.55 -8.50 14.26
C VAL A 86 -15.05 -8.21 14.35
N LEU A 87 -15.50 -7.26 15.19
CA LEU A 87 -16.90 -6.81 15.20
C LEU A 87 -17.36 -6.24 13.86
N ILE A 88 -16.49 -5.48 13.18
CA ILE A 88 -16.78 -4.93 11.85
C ILE A 88 -16.81 -6.06 10.80
N LEU A 89 -15.80 -6.93 10.82
CA LEU A 89 -15.67 -8.08 9.90
C LEU A 89 -16.88 -9.01 9.97
N THR A 90 -17.33 -9.34 11.18
CA THR A 90 -18.43 -10.29 11.42
C THR A 90 -19.83 -9.67 11.26
N LYS A 91 -19.93 -8.37 10.91
CA LYS A 91 -21.18 -7.62 10.69
C LYS A 91 -22.21 -7.79 11.81
N VAL A 92 -21.76 -7.89 13.07
CA VAL A 92 -22.66 -8.09 14.21
C VAL A 92 -23.60 -6.90 14.37
N LYS A 93 -24.91 -7.17 14.48
CA LYS A 93 -25.93 -6.12 14.68
C LYS A 93 -25.58 -5.27 15.91
N ARG A 94 -25.63 -3.95 15.72
CA ARG A 94 -25.29 -2.96 16.75
C ARG A 94 -26.42 -2.91 17.78
N ARG A 95 -26.23 -3.56 18.94
CA ARG A 95 -27.21 -3.54 20.05
C ARG A 95 -27.01 -2.38 21.03
N LEU A 96 -25.78 -1.85 21.10
CA LEU A 96 -25.40 -0.77 22.00
C LEU A 96 -25.23 0.56 21.24
N ASN A 97 -25.56 1.66 21.92
CA ASN A 97 -25.24 3.01 21.46
C ASN A 97 -23.74 3.12 21.10
N LYS A 98 -23.43 3.93 20.07
CA LYS A 98 -22.08 4.14 19.55
C LYS A 98 -21.08 4.47 20.65
N TRP A 99 -21.42 5.40 21.55
CA TRP A 99 -20.54 5.88 22.62
C TRP A 99 -20.26 4.82 23.69
N VAL A 100 -21.31 4.15 24.18
CA VAL A 100 -21.19 3.08 25.19
C VAL A 100 -20.33 1.93 24.66
N ARG A 101 -20.53 1.53 23.40
CA ARG A 101 -19.71 0.49 22.77
C ARG A 101 -18.25 0.89 22.62
N LEU A 102 -17.97 2.13 22.22
CA LEU A 102 -16.59 2.61 22.15
C LEU A 102 -15.95 2.66 23.54
N ALA A 103 -16.69 3.10 24.56
CA ALA A 103 -16.22 3.11 25.94
C ALA A 103 -15.88 1.68 26.43
N VAL A 104 -16.80 0.72 26.27
CA VAL A 104 -16.56 -0.68 26.69
C VAL A 104 -15.33 -1.29 26.01
N ILE A 105 -15.09 -0.95 24.74
CA ILE A 105 -13.94 -1.48 23.99
C ILE A 105 -12.63 -0.78 24.40
N TYR A 106 -12.61 0.55 24.53
CA TYR A 106 -11.36 1.30 24.64
C TYR A 106 -11.00 1.80 26.06
N VAL A 107 -11.93 1.83 27.00
CA VAL A 107 -11.63 2.18 28.40
C VAL A 107 -10.60 1.22 29.02
N PRO A 108 -10.68 -0.11 28.83
CA PRO A 108 -9.65 -1.01 29.35
C PRO A 108 -8.25 -0.73 28.76
N ALA A 109 -8.17 -0.39 27.47
CA ALA A 109 -6.91 0.03 26.85
C ALA A 109 -6.38 1.35 27.44
N LEU A 110 -7.27 2.31 27.73
CA LEU A 110 -6.88 3.55 28.40
C LEU A 110 -6.37 3.31 29.82
N ILE A 111 -7.01 2.39 30.57
CA ILE A 111 -6.54 1.96 31.90
C ILE A 111 -5.13 1.37 31.79
N ASN A 112 -4.87 0.51 30.80
CA ASN A 112 -3.52 -0.04 30.58
C ASN A 112 -2.49 1.07 30.39
N ILE A 113 -2.78 2.08 29.55
CA ILE A 113 -1.87 3.21 29.35
C ILE A 113 -1.61 3.96 30.67
N ILE A 114 -2.67 4.28 31.43
CA ILE A 114 -2.56 5.02 32.70
C ILE A 114 -1.74 4.23 33.74
N LEU A 115 -1.86 2.90 33.76
CA LEU A 115 -1.15 2.04 34.70
C LEU A 115 0.32 1.84 34.28
N PHE A 116 0.57 1.45 33.04
CA PHE A 116 1.86 0.86 32.62
C PHE A 116 2.71 1.73 31.70
N ALA A 117 2.25 2.89 31.25
CA ALA A 117 3.08 3.82 30.48
C ALA A 117 4.32 4.26 31.28
N PRO A 118 5.36 4.82 30.63
CA PRO A 118 6.61 5.19 31.31
C PRO A 118 6.44 6.07 32.56
N PHE A 119 5.40 6.91 32.56
CA PHE A 119 5.04 7.79 33.67
C PHE A 119 3.71 7.38 34.35
N GLY A 120 3.26 6.15 34.12
CA GLY A 120 2.05 5.58 34.71
C GLY A 120 2.23 5.16 36.17
N PHE A 121 1.12 4.83 36.84
CA PHE A 121 1.13 4.50 38.27
C PHE A 121 2.02 3.29 38.63
N LEU A 122 2.03 2.27 37.77
CA LEU A 122 2.85 1.05 37.91
C LEU A 122 4.13 1.10 37.08
N GLY A 123 4.17 1.94 36.04
CA GLY A 123 5.28 2.22 35.11
C GLY A 123 6.60 1.46 35.37
N PRO A 124 7.70 2.08 35.82
CA PRO A 124 8.95 1.37 36.07
C PRO A 124 8.90 0.44 37.30
N LYS A 125 7.97 0.66 38.23
CA LYS A 125 7.89 -0.05 39.52
C LYS A 125 7.57 -1.54 39.37
N GLN A 126 6.98 -1.93 38.24
CA GLN A 126 6.64 -3.32 37.92
C GLN A 126 7.85 -4.15 37.40
N PHE A 127 9.04 -3.54 37.28
CA PHE A 127 10.20 -4.19 36.70
C PHE A 127 11.36 -4.28 37.70
N ARG A 128 11.83 -5.51 37.94
CA ARG A 128 13.16 -5.79 38.51
C ARG A 128 13.95 -6.57 37.46
N LEU A 129 14.66 -5.83 36.62
CA LEU A 129 15.31 -6.40 35.45
C LEU A 129 16.69 -6.93 35.83
N VAL A 130 16.93 -8.19 35.49
CA VAL A 130 18.23 -8.85 35.61
C VAL A 130 18.68 -9.28 34.22
N GLN A 131 19.98 -9.23 33.98
CA GLN A 131 20.55 -9.66 32.69
C GLN A 131 20.50 -11.19 32.56
N SER A 132 20.08 -11.64 31.38
CA SER A 132 20.08 -13.03 30.95
C SER A 132 20.80 -13.21 29.62
N ASP A 133 20.85 -14.42 29.10
CA ASP A 133 21.36 -14.69 27.76
C ASP A 133 20.53 -14.05 26.64
N PHE A 134 19.24 -13.84 26.88
CA PHE A 134 18.29 -13.24 25.94
C PHE A 134 18.11 -11.72 26.16
N GLY A 135 18.90 -11.09 27.04
CA GLY A 135 18.79 -9.67 27.38
C GLY A 135 18.18 -9.46 28.77
N TRP A 136 17.53 -8.31 28.98
CA TRP A 136 16.89 -7.97 30.26
C TRP A 136 15.60 -8.77 30.47
N VAL A 137 15.49 -9.46 31.61
CA VAL A 137 14.29 -10.24 31.99
C VAL A 137 13.75 -9.77 33.33
N ASN A 138 12.42 -9.73 33.46
CA ASN A 138 11.77 -9.35 34.70
C ASN A 138 11.80 -10.51 35.70
N THR A 139 12.27 -10.24 36.91
CA THR A 139 12.37 -11.23 38.01
C THR A 139 11.33 -11.00 39.10
N LEU A 140 10.49 -9.97 38.98
CA LEU A 140 9.40 -9.75 39.93
C LEU A 140 8.36 -10.87 39.80
N PRO A 141 7.86 -11.39 40.94
CA PRO A 141 6.75 -12.32 40.93
C PRO A 141 5.48 -11.60 40.47
N LEU A 142 4.51 -12.42 40.07
CA LEU A 142 3.22 -11.99 39.55
C LEU A 142 2.55 -10.98 40.49
N ASN A 143 2.30 -9.77 39.98
CA ASN A 143 1.71 -8.67 40.73
C ASN A 143 0.25 -8.40 40.29
N MET A 144 -0.45 -7.49 40.99
CA MET A 144 -1.84 -7.14 40.66
C MET A 144 -2.01 -6.54 39.25
N GLY A 145 -0.99 -5.86 38.73
CA GLY A 145 -0.96 -5.36 37.35
C GLY A 145 -0.87 -6.50 36.33
N ASP A 146 -0.05 -7.52 36.58
CA ASP A 146 0.05 -8.70 35.72
C ASP A 146 -1.27 -9.47 35.70
N ILE A 147 -1.92 -9.63 36.85
CA ILE A 147 -3.25 -10.24 36.95
C ILE A 147 -4.28 -9.44 36.14
N TRP A 148 -4.29 -8.11 36.29
CA TRP A 148 -5.17 -7.24 35.49
C TRP A 148 -4.93 -7.43 33.98
N PHE A 149 -3.67 -7.46 33.54
CA PHE A 149 -3.35 -7.66 32.14
C PHE A 149 -3.80 -9.05 31.64
N ILE A 150 -3.59 -10.10 32.44
CA ILE A 150 -4.04 -11.46 32.14
C ILE A 150 -5.55 -11.51 31.93
N VAL A 151 -6.31 -10.89 32.83
CA VAL A 151 -7.77 -10.80 32.70
C VAL A 151 -8.16 -10.00 31.45
N TYR A 152 -7.53 -8.85 31.22
CA TYR A 152 -7.81 -8.00 30.06
C TYR A 152 -7.61 -8.76 28.74
N TYR A 153 -6.42 -9.32 28.48
CA TYR A 153 -6.18 -9.98 27.20
C TYR A 153 -7.05 -11.24 27.05
N SER A 154 -7.31 -11.98 28.14
CA SER A 154 -8.12 -13.21 28.10
C SER A 154 -9.56 -12.94 27.74
N VAL A 155 -10.17 -11.89 28.33
CA VAL A 155 -11.56 -11.50 28.04
C VAL A 155 -11.71 -11.07 26.58
N PHE A 156 -10.82 -10.19 26.10
CA PHE A 156 -10.88 -9.72 24.72
C PHE A 156 -10.60 -10.83 23.71
N THR A 157 -9.60 -11.69 23.97
CA THR A 157 -9.26 -12.80 23.07
C THR A 157 -10.38 -13.84 23.02
N THR A 158 -10.98 -14.18 24.15
CA THR A 158 -12.15 -15.07 24.19
C THR A 158 -13.32 -14.47 23.40
N GLY A 159 -13.59 -13.18 23.56
CA GLY A 159 -14.58 -12.45 22.78
C GLY A 159 -14.30 -12.50 21.27
N ILE A 160 -13.05 -12.27 20.85
CA ILE A 160 -12.61 -12.38 19.46
C ILE A 160 -12.89 -13.78 18.91
N LEU A 161 -12.48 -14.84 19.62
CA LEU A 161 -12.66 -16.22 19.18
C LEU A 161 -14.14 -16.60 19.05
N ILE A 162 -14.97 -16.25 20.03
CA ILE A 162 -16.42 -16.49 19.99
C ILE A 162 -17.04 -15.82 18.76
N LEU A 163 -16.64 -14.58 18.45
CA LEU A 163 -17.16 -13.85 17.29
C LEU A 163 -16.76 -14.53 15.97
N ILE A 164 -15.49 -14.94 15.83
CA ILE A 164 -15.00 -15.63 14.63
C ILE A 164 -15.69 -16.99 14.47
N ILE A 165 -15.85 -17.77 15.55
CA ILE A 165 -16.55 -19.06 15.52
C ILE A 165 -18.00 -18.88 15.10
N ARG A 166 -18.72 -17.92 15.71
CA ARG A 166 -20.11 -17.62 15.35
C ARG A 166 -20.25 -17.16 13.90
N TRP A 167 -19.29 -16.38 13.41
CA TRP A 167 -19.25 -15.96 12.02
C TRP A 167 -19.02 -17.15 11.08
N ARG A 168 -18.05 -18.02 11.39
CA ARG A 168 -17.78 -19.26 10.63
C ARG A 168 -19.01 -20.18 10.55
N ILE A 169 -19.74 -20.37 11.65
CA ILE A 169 -20.92 -21.25 11.69
C ILE A 169 -22.04 -20.75 10.78
N LYS A 170 -22.18 -19.42 10.64
CA LYS A 170 -23.23 -18.81 9.81
C LYS A 170 -22.97 -18.87 8.30
N ILE A 171 -21.73 -19.12 7.89
CA ILE A 171 -21.37 -19.15 6.48
C ILE A 171 -21.71 -20.53 5.89
N ASP A 172 -22.32 -20.54 4.70
CA ASP A 172 -22.66 -21.74 3.94
C ASP A 172 -21.40 -22.62 3.71
N PRO A 173 -21.46 -23.94 3.93
CA PRO A 173 -20.37 -24.87 3.60
C PRO A 173 -19.78 -24.72 2.19
N ALA A 174 -20.59 -24.38 1.19
CA ALA A 174 -20.15 -24.23 -0.20
C ALA A 174 -19.43 -22.90 -0.48
N ASP A 175 -19.56 -21.91 0.41
CA ASP A 175 -18.96 -20.59 0.23
C ASP A 175 -17.44 -20.63 0.55
N PRO A 176 -16.55 -20.24 -0.39
CA PRO A 176 -15.11 -20.16 -0.17
C PRO A 176 -14.72 -19.25 1.02
N LEU A 177 -15.60 -18.34 1.45
CA LEU A 177 -15.48 -17.52 2.64
C LEU A 177 -15.31 -18.35 3.92
N LYS A 178 -15.98 -19.50 4.02
CA LYS A 178 -15.93 -20.35 5.23
C LYS A 178 -14.54 -20.92 5.48
N ARG A 179 -13.84 -21.27 4.40
CA ARG A 179 -12.45 -21.75 4.45
C ARG A 179 -11.51 -20.65 4.96
N GLN A 180 -11.70 -19.41 4.53
CA GLN A 180 -10.91 -18.28 5.00
C GLN A 180 -11.19 -17.93 6.46
N ALA A 181 -12.46 -17.92 6.86
CA ALA A 181 -12.84 -17.77 8.26
C ALA A 181 -12.20 -18.86 9.15
N THR A 182 -12.05 -20.07 8.63
CA THR A 182 -11.35 -21.17 9.30
C THR A 182 -9.85 -20.92 9.40
N TYR A 183 -9.18 -20.49 8.32
CA TYR A 183 -7.75 -20.12 8.38
C TYR A 183 -7.49 -18.95 9.33
N PHE A 184 -8.38 -17.96 9.34
CA PHE A 184 -8.29 -16.84 10.28
C PHE A 184 -8.49 -17.30 11.73
N LEU A 185 -9.43 -18.23 11.99
CA LEU A 185 -9.61 -18.83 13.32
C LEU A 185 -8.36 -19.60 13.77
N ILE A 186 -7.84 -20.49 12.93
CA ILE A 186 -6.65 -21.31 13.25
C ILE A 186 -5.44 -20.39 13.51
N SER A 187 -5.22 -19.39 12.66
CA SER A 187 -4.13 -18.43 12.83
C SER A 187 -4.30 -17.55 14.07
N ALA A 188 -5.52 -17.21 14.48
CA ALA A 188 -5.78 -16.48 15.73
C ALA A 188 -5.51 -17.33 16.98
N MET A 189 -5.70 -18.65 16.90
CA MET A 189 -5.39 -19.57 18.01
C MET A 189 -3.87 -19.80 18.17
N PHE A 190 -3.09 -19.70 17.08
CA PHE A 190 -1.65 -19.97 17.12
C PHE A 190 -0.87 -19.09 18.13
N PRO A 191 -0.97 -17.74 18.11
CA PRO A 191 -0.31 -16.91 19.12
C PRO A 191 -0.82 -17.16 20.54
N LEU A 192 -2.09 -17.55 20.71
CA LEU A 192 -2.64 -17.85 22.04
C LEU A 192 -1.96 -19.09 22.63
N PHE A 193 -1.87 -20.18 21.88
CA PHE A 193 -1.19 -21.40 22.36
C PHE A 193 0.30 -21.18 22.56
N MET A 194 0.95 -20.52 21.58
CA MET A 194 2.38 -20.27 21.66
C MET A 194 2.71 -19.33 22.81
N GLY A 195 2.03 -18.18 22.93
CA GLY A 195 2.25 -17.20 24.00
C GLY A 195 2.03 -17.80 25.40
N VAL A 196 0.95 -18.55 25.60
CA VAL A 196 0.70 -19.23 26.89
C VAL A 196 1.82 -20.23 27.22
N SER A 197 2.27 -21.00 26.23
CA SER A 197 3.31 -22.02 26.42
C SER A 197 4.71 -21.42 26.63
N THR A 198 5.02 -20.31 25.97
CA THR A 198 6.35 -19.69 26.02
C THR A 198 6.51 -18.66 27.13
N GLU A 199 5.42 -18.02 27.57
CA GLU A 199 5.44 -16.90 28.52
C GLU A 199 4.60 -17.20 29.76
N THR A 200 3.27 -17.36 29.62
CA THR A 200 2.35 -17.41 30.78
C THR A 200 2.58 -18.60 31.70
N ILE A 201 2.76 -19.82 31.15
CA ILE A 201 3.00 -21.02 31.95
C ILE A 201 4.37 -20.93 32.68
N PRO A 202 5.48 -20.60 31.99
CA PRO A 202 6.77 -20.37 32.67
C PRO A 202 6.70 -19.33 33.79
N ASP A 203 6.02 -18.20 33.57
CA ASP A 203 5.88 -17.15 34.58
C ASP A 203 5.08 -17.65 35.80
N LEU A 204 4.02 -18.44 35.58
CA LEU A 204 3.24 -19.06 36.66
C LEU A 204 4.05 -20.10 37.45
N LEU A 205 4.98 -20.79 36.79
CA LEU A 205 5.88 -21.77 37.39
C LEU A 205 7.13 -21.13 38.02
N GLY A 206 7.29 -19.80 37.96
CA GLY A 206 8.44 -19.08 38.50
C GLY A 206 9.73 -19.23 37.68
N ILE A 207 9.64 -19.66 36.42
CA ILE A 207 10.78 -19.84 35.50
C ILE A 207 11.00 -18.53 34.73
N THR A 208 11.61 -17.54 35.37
CA THR A 208 11.71 -16.16 34.88
C THR A 208 12.88 -15.90 33.91
N SER A 209 13.15 -16.78 32.95
CA SER A 209 14.32 -16.68 32.05
C SER A 209 14.00 -16.76 30.56
N ARG A 210 12.73 -16.61 30.16
CA ARG A 210 12.31 -16.73 28.74
C ARG A 210 11.92 -15.38 28.12
N PRO A 211 12.27 -15.16 26.84
CA PRO A 211 11.87 -13.97 26.11
C PRO A 211 10.37 -13.98 25.79
N GLN A 212 9.78 -12.79 25.71
CA GLN A 212 8.38 -12.60 25.32
C GLN A 212 8.26 -12.54 23.79
N LEU A 213 7.82 -13.65 23.18
CA LEU A 213 7.80 -13.88 21.73
C LEU A 213 6.43 -13.66 21.09
N THR A 214 5.39 -13.36 21.87
CA THR A 214 4.00 -13.21 21.40
C THR A 214 3.87 -12.25 20.22
N VAL A 215 4.59 -11.12 20.24
CA VAL A 215 4.57 -10.14 19.14
C VAL A 215 5.10 -10.70 17.82
N ILE A 216 5.97 -11.72 17.84
CA ILE A 216 6.44 -12.42 16.64
C ILE A 216 5.37 -13.38 16.15
N PHE A 217 4.74 -14.15 17.05
CA PHE A 217 3.69 -15.09 16.69
C PHE A 217 2.46 -14.39 16.07
N MET A 218 2.20 -13.14 16.44
CA MET A 218 1.13 -12.31 15.87
C MET A 218 1.28 -12.00 14.37
N MET A 219 2.43 -12.28 13.74
CA MET A 219 2.56 -12.15 12.29
C MET A 219 1.60 -13.08 11.54
N VAL A 220 1.42 -14.30 12.05
CA VAL A 220 0.60 -15.35 11.44
C VAL A 220 -0.86 -14.91 11.26
N PRO A 221 -1.58 -14.44 12.32
CA PRO A 221 -2.94 -13.94 12.14
C PRO A 221 -3.00 -12.64 11.33
N VAL A 222 -1.98 -11.78 11.33
CA VAL A 222 -1.98 -10.56 10.51
C VAL A 222 -1.94 -10.90 9.01
N ILE A 223 -1.08 -11.85 8.60
CA ILE A 223 -1.00 -12.33 7.20
C ILE A 223 -2.32 -13.01 6.80
N SER A 224 -2.87 -13.85 7.68
CA SER A 224 -4.15 -14.53 7.43
C SER A 224 -5.32 -13.54 7.32
N LEU A 225 -5.36 -12.52 8.19
CA LEU A 225 -6.37 -11.48 8.16
C LEU A 225 -6.30 -10.68 6.86
N PHE A 226 -5.11 -10.25 6.45
CA PHE A 226 -4.93 -9.57 5.17
C PHE A 226 -5.40 -10.40 3.98
N SER A 227 -5.00 -11.67 3.94
CA SER A 227 -5.41 -12.61 2.89
C SER A 227 -6.93 -12.78 2.84
N THR A 228 -7.57 -12.79 4.02
CA THR A 228 -9.03 -12.86 4.17
C THR A 228 -9.68 -11.57 3.69
N LEU A 229 -9.18 -10.40 4.09
CA LEU A 229 -9.73 -9.10 3.69
C LEU A 229 -9.66 -8.87 2.18
N LYS A 230 -8.55 -9.25 1.55
CA LYS A 230 -8.37 -9.13 0.09
C LYS A 230 -9.37 -10.00 -0.67
N LYS A 231 -9.62 -11.23 -0.23
CA LYS A 231 -10.52 -12.16 -0.93
C LYS A 231 -12.01 -11.85 -0.75
N ILE A 232 -12.39 -11.11 0.31
CA ILE A 232 -13.79 -10.73 0.57
C ILE A 232 -14.11 -9.35 -0.05
N ASN A 233 -13.17 -8.76 -0.80
CA ASN A 233 -13.28 -7.39 -1.35
C ASN A 233 -13.66 -6.35 -0.28
N LEU A 234 -13.30 -6.59 0.99
CA LEU A 234 -13.49 -5.62 2.08
C LEU A 234 -12.38 -4.57 2.08
N LEU A 235 -11.25 -4.87 1.43
CA LEU A 235 -10.34 -3.85 0.96
C LEU A 235 -10.99 -3.22 -0.27
N VAL A 236 -11.32 -1.94 -0.16
CA VAL A 236 -11.91 -1.19 -1.27
C VAL A 236 -10.76 -0.79 -2.19
N GLU A 237 -10.41 -1.65 -3.14
CA GLU A 237 -9.47 -1.28 -4.21
C GLU A 237 -10.09 -0.14 -5.01
N LYS A 238 -9.31 0.91 -5.31
CA LYS A 238 -9.79 2.10 -6.00
C LYS A 238 -10.21 1.72 -7.44
N SER A 239 -11.51 1.54 -7.69
CA SER A 239 -12.04 1.36 -9.05
C SER A 239 -11.76 2.62 -9.87
N ARG A 240 -10.89 2.51 -10.88
CA ARG A 240 -10.58 3.59 -11.81
C ARG A 240 -11.64 3.60 -12.91
N GLU A 241 -12.53 4.59 -12.90
CA GLU A 241 -13.29 4.95 -14.11
C GLU A 241 -12.30 5.54 -15.12
N LYS A 242 -12.12 4.86 -16.24
CA LYS A 242 -11.32 5.36 -17.37
C LYS A 242 -12.29 5.92 -18.40
N THR A 243 -12.02 7.14 -18.86
CA THR A 243 -12.72 7.76 -19.99
C THR A 243 -11.67 8.20 -20.99
N VAL A 244 -11.80 7.69 -22.22
CA VAL A 244 -10.80 7.65 -23.31
C VAL A 244 -10.21 9.02 -23.70
N SER A 245 -10.94 10.12 -23.56
CA SER A 245 -10.41 11.47 -23.87
C SER A 245 -9.64 12.13 -22.70
N ARG A 246 -9.82 11.62 -21.48
CA ARG A 246 -9.21 12.12 -20.24
C ARG A 246 -7.93 11.34 -19.86
N GLU A 247 -7.40 10.52 -20.76
CA GLU A 247 -6.28 9.62 -20.45
C GLU A 247 -4.94 10.35 -20.39
N SER A 248 -4.56 11.20 -21.35
CA SER A 248 -3.16 11.70 -21.41
C SER A 248 -2.73 12.54 -20.19
N LYS A 249 -3.56 13.49 -19.76
CA LYS A 249 -3.23 14.39 -18.62
C LYS A 249 -3.38 13.71 -17.26
N GLU A 250 -4.36 12.81 -17.11
CA GLU A 250 -4.55 12.07 -15.86
C GLU A 250 -3.52 10.95 -15.70
N LEU A 251 -3.12 10.28 -16.78
CA LEU A 251 -2.01 9.32 -16.77
C LEU A 251 -0.72 9.99 -16.33
N LEU A 252 -0.36 11.15 -16.91
CA LEU A 252 0.83 11.91 -16.52
C LEU A 252 0.83 12.34 -15.04
N GLU A 253 -0.31 12.77 -14.51
CA GLU A 253 -0.45 13.13 -13.09
C GLU A 253 -0.34 11.90 -12.17
N GLU A 254 -0.88 10.76 -12.60
CA GLU A 254 -0.87 9.53 -11.83
C GLU A 254 0.51 8.85 -11.83
N GLU A 255 1.22 8.87 -12.95
CA GLU A 255 2.62 8.45 -13.08
C GLU A 255 3.52 9.21 -12.11
N ARG A 256 3.37 10.55 -12.08
CA ARG A 256 4.12 11.38 -11.14
C ARG A 256 3.79 11.02 -9.70
N LEU A 257 2.52 10.82 -9.36
CA LEU A 257 2.12 10.42 -8.00
C LEU A 257 2.80 9.09 -7.59
N ARG A 258 2.83 8.09 -8.47
CA ARG A 258 3.53 6.81 -8.23
C ARG A 258 5.03 6.99 -8.00
N LEU A 259 5.66 7.93 -8.72
CA LEU A 259 7.07 8.26 -8.50
C LEU A 259 7.28 8.81 -7.08
N PHE A 260 6.50 9.81 -6.65
CA PHE A 260 6.61 10.36 -5.30
C PHE A 260 6.38 9.30 -4.21
N GLU A 261 5.43 8.38 -4.42
CA GLU A 261 5.21 7.24 -3.52
C GLU A 261 6.39 6.26 -3.49
N THR A 262 7.02 6.02 -4.64
CA THR A 262 8.21 5.17 -4.76
C THR A 262 9.39 5.77 -4.00
N VAL A 263 9.66 7.07 -4.17
CA VAL A 263 10.73 7.76 -3.41
C VAL A 263 10.44 7.75 -1.92
N ALA A 264 9.18 7.99 -1.50
CA ALA A 264 8.80 7.89 -0.09
C ALA A 264 9.06 6.49 0.50
N THR A 265 8.84 5.44 -0.30
CA THR A 265 9.15 4.06 0.07
C THR A 265 10.66 3.84 0.22
N VAL A 266 11.47 4.39 -0.70
CA VAL A 266 12.94 4.37 -0.61
C VAL A 266 13.42 5.07 0.66
N PHE A 267 12.89 6.24 1.01
CA PHE A 267 13.20 6.91 2.27
C PHE A 267 12.85 6.06 3.49
N THR A 268 11.70 5.38 3.47
CA THR A 268 11.24 4.53 4.58
C THR A 268 12.14 3.31 4.76
N ILE A 269 12.49 2.62 3.68
CA ILE A 269 13.42 1.49 3.70
C ILE A 269 14.81 1.95 4.12
N GLY A 270 15.28 3.09 3.57
CA GLY A 270 16.55 3.70 3.92
C GLY A 270 16.65 4.03 5.41
N ALA A 271 15.59 4.61 6.01
CA ALA A 271 15.53 4.87 7.45
C ALA A 271 15.64 3.57 8.25
N ALA A 272 14.91 2.53 7.84
CA ALA A 272 14.90 1.25 8.52
C ALA A 272 16.27 0.53 8.47
N ILE A 273 16.92 0.52 7.30
CA ILE A 273 18.25 -0.08 7.14
C ILE A 273 19.31 0.73 7.88
N THR A 274 19.25 2.06 7.79
CA THR A 274 20.21 2.97 8.45
C THR A 274 20.18 2.76 9.96
N PHE A 275 18.99 2.74 10.57
CA PHE A 275 18.83 2.47 11.98
C PHE A 275 19.35 1.07 12.35
N LEU A 276 19.04 0.04 11.53
CA LEU A 276 19.51 -1.32 11.76
C LEU A 276 21.05 -1.37 11.83
N VAL A 277 21.74 -0.83 10.83
CA VAL A 277 23.19 -0.87 10.74
C VAL A 277 23.85 -0.02 11.81
N ARG A 278 23.39 1.22 12.00
CA ARG A 278 24.07 2.17 12.88
C ARG A 278 23.82 1.90 14.36
N TYR A 279 22.58 1.58 14.73
CA TYR A 279 22.25 1.29 16.12
C TYR A 279 22.71 -0.12 16.54
N PHE A 280 22.41 -1.17 15.77
CA PHE A 280 22.76 -2.55 16.16
C PHE A 280 24.14 -3.00 15.70
N GLY A 281 24.61 -2.51 14.56
CA GLY A 281 25.91 -2.89 13.99
C GLY A 281 27.07 -2.06 14.54
N ILE A 282 26.95 -0.73 14.44
CA ILE A 282 28.01 0.23 14.82
C ILE A 282 27.89 0.67 16.29
N ASN A 283 26.76 0.38 16.97
CA ASN A 283 26.47 0.78 18.35
C ASN A 283 26.49 2.30 18.57
N LYS A 284 25.96 3.08 17.61
CA LYS A 284 25.78 4.52 17.77
C LYS A 284 24.72 4.86 18.83
N PRO A 285 24.78 6.05 19.45
CA PRO A 285 23.82 6.46 20.47
C PRO A 285 22.36 6.41 19.97
N LEU A 286 21.48 5.77 20.74
CA LEU A 286 20.08 5.56 20.36
C LEU A 286 19.35 6.87 20.01
N THR A 287 19.61 7.94 20.75
CA THR A 287 18.98 9.25 20.52
C THR A 287 19.26 9.76 19.12
N ASP A 288 20.52 9.73 18.72
CA ASP A 288 20.98 10.29 17.44
C ASP A 288 20.44 9.46 16.28
N GLU A 289 20.40 8.13 16.45
CA GLU A 289 19.84 7.22 15.46
C GLU A 289 18.32 7.33 15.32
N LEU A 290 17.60 7.53 16.42
CA LEU A 290 16.16 7.83 16.37
C LEU A 290 15.88 9.16 15.66
N PHE A 291 16.69 10.21 15.92
CA PHE A 291 16.57 11.48 15.21
C PHE A 291 16.85 11.32 13.71
N LEU A 292 17.90 10.60 13.34
CA LEU A 292 18.24 10.34 11.93
C LEU A 292 17.16 9.55 11.21
N ALA A 293 16.71 8.43 11.78
CA ALA A 293 15.62 7.64 11.22
C ALA A 293 14.32 8.45 11.14
N GLY A 294 14.02 9.25 12.17
CA GLY A 294 12.86 10.14 12.20
C GLY A 294 12.89 11.20 11.11
N ILE A 295 14.04 11.84 10.87
CA ILE A 295 14.22 12.82 9.78
C ILE A 295 14.04 12.15 8.41
N LEU A 296 14.62 10.98 8.19
CA LEU A 296 14.48 10.25 6.92
C LEU A 296 13.02 9.83 6.67
N LEU A 297 12.32 9.34 7.71
CA LEU A 297 10.88 9.01 7.62
C LEU A 297 10.05 10.26 7.34
N LEU A 298 10.34 11.37 8.01
CA LEU A 298 9.67 12.65 7.78
C LEU A 298 9.87 13.16 6.35
N SER A 299 11.10 13.08 5.84
CA SER A 299 11.41 13.39 4.43
C SER A 299 10.58 12.54 3.47
N GLY A 300 10.46 11.23 3.72
CA GLY A 300 9.60 10.34 2.93
C GLY A 300 8.13 10.75 2.97
N ILE A 301 7.60 11.12 4.16
CA ILE A 301 6.22 11.61 4.31
C ILE A 301 6.02 12.92 3.55
N ILE A 302 6.95 13.87 3.67
CA ILE A 302 6.88 15.16 2.96
C ILE A 302 6.86 14.91 1.45
N VAL A 303 7.78 14.08 0.93
CA VAL A 303 7.84 13.73 -0.50
C VAL A 303 6.52 13.15 -0.99
N ARG A 304 5.90 12.24 -0.23
CA ARG A 304 4.60 11.64 -0.58
C ARG A 304 3.47 12.67 -0.69
N ILE A 305 3.52 13.72 0.13
CA ILE A 305 2.47 14.75 0.20
C ILE A 305 2.65 15.81 -0.90
N ILE A 306 3.85 16.00 -1.47
CA ILE A 306 4.15 17.02 -2.51
C ILE A 306 3.08 17.09 -3.64
N PRO A 307 2.66 15.99 -4.28
CA PRO A 307 1.65 16.03 -5.35
C PRO A 307 0.27 16.53 -4.92
N HIS A 308 -0.02 16.48 -3.62
CA HIS A 308 -1.27 16.94 -3.01
C HIS A 308 -1.19 18.41 -2.60
N ILE A 309 0.01 18.98 -2.43
CA ILE A 309 0.22 20.39 -2.07
C ILE A 309 0.06 21.28 -3.30
N THR A 310 0.63 20.87 -4.43
CA THR A 310 0.65 21.69 -5.65
C THR A 310 0.54 20.83 -6.90
N LYS A 311 -0.18 21.34 -7.90
CA LYS A 311 -0.28 20.76 -9.24
C LYS A 311 0.80 21.27 -10.21
N LYS A 312 1.56 22.30 -9.83
CA LYS A 312 2.61 22.87 -10.69
C LYS A 312 3.87 22.00 -10.61
N HIS A 313 4.22 21.32 -11.71
CA HIS A 313 5.38 20.41 -11.77
C HIS A 313 6.72 21.07 -11.40
N ALA A 314 6.93 22.34 -11.78
CA ALA A 314 8.14 23.07 -11.40
C ALA A 314 8.28 23.19 -9.87
N ILE A 315 7.18 23.47 -9.16
CA ILE A 315 7.18 23.58 -7.69
C ILE A 315 7.35 22.19 -7.06
N GLN A 316 6.71 21.16 -7.61
CA GLN A 316 6.91 19.78 -7.14
C GLN A 316 8.38 19.35 -7.24
N ASN A 317 9.03 19.62 -8.38
CA ASN A 317 10.44 19.28 -8.62
C ASN A 317 11.37 20.07 -7.70
N ALA A 318 11.11 21.36 -7.48
CA ALA A 318 11.86 22.17 -6.55
C ALA A 318 11.75 21.65 -5.11
N LEU A 319 10.54 21.36 -4.63
CA LEU A 319 10.31 20.79 -3.30
C LEU A 319 10.99 19.43 -3.13
N PHE A 320 10.87 18.55 -4.13
CA PHE A 320 11.53 17.25 -4.15
C PHE A 320 13.04 17.40 -4.02
N GLN A 321 13.62 18.30 -4.81
CA GLN A 321 15.05 18.57 -4.80
C GLN A 321 15.50 19.11 -3.44
N THR A 322 14.79 20.08 -2.86
CA THR A 322 15.10 20.64 -1.55
C THR A 322 15.09 19.57 -0.46
N VAL A 323 14.04 18.74 -0.40
CA VAL A 323 13.95 17.65 0.60
C VAL A 323 15.06 16.63 0.42
N SER A 324 15.37 16.25 -0.83
CA SER A 324 16.41 15.27 -1.14
C SER A 324 17.80 15.80 -0.77
N THR A 325 18.12 17.04 -1.13
CA THR A 325 19.39 17.68 -0.77
C THR A 325 19.55 17.79 0.74
N LEU A 326 18.53 18.30 1.46
CA LEU A 326 18.61 18.43 2.92
C LEU A 326 18.81 17.07 3.60
N SER A 327 18.13 16.03 3.09
CA SER A 327 18.27 14.67 3.60
C SER A 327 19.67 14.11 3.37
N ILE A 328 20.24 14.28 2.17
CA ILE A 328 21.62 13.84 1.86
C ILE A 328 22.61 14.61 2.73
N PHE A 329 22.48 15.93 2.83
CA PHE A 329 23.39 16.74 3.63
C PHE A 329 23.39 16.32 5.09
N TYR A 330 22.20 16.14 5.67
CA TYR A 330 22.06 15.66 7.04
C TYR A 330 22.63 14.23 7.20
N PHE A 331 22.39 13.35 6.24
CA PHE A 331 22.90 11.99 6.30
C PHE A 331 24.43 11.92 6.16
N MET A 332 25.02 12.73 5.28
CA MET A 332 26.48 12.87 5.19
C MET A 332 27.06 13.45 6.48
N LYS A 333 26.43 14.49 7.05
CA LYS A 333 26.83 15.07 8.33
C LYS A 333 26.79 14.04 9.47
N ALA A 334 25.79 13.16 9.49
CA ALA A 334 25.69 12.10 10.48
C ALA A 334 26.79 11.02 10.33
N ASN A 335 27.57 11.04 9.25
CA ASN A 335 28.63 10.06 8.94
C ASN A 335 29.96 10.75 8.63
N THR A 336 30.22 11.91 9.24
CA THR A 336 31.52 12.59 9.14
C THR A 336 32.65 11.73 9.70
N ASP A 337 32.37 10.91 10.73
CA ASP A 337 33.34 10.02 11.37
C ASP A 337 33.91 8.98 10.40
N THR A 338 33.20 8.66 9.32
CA THR A 338 33.65 7.74 8.26
C THR A 338 33.94 8.47 6.95
N GLY A 339 34.04 9.80 6.97
CA GLY A 339 34.20 10.62 5.77
C GLY A 339 33.04 10.47 4.77
N ALA A 340 31.87 10.00 5.22
CA ALA A 340 30.74 9.60 4.38
C ALA A 340 31.11 8.62 3.24
N LEU A 341 32.09 7.73 3.48
CA LEU A 341 32.75 6.88 2.47
C LEU A 341 31.80 6.11 1.54
N THR A 342 30.72 5.54 2.06
CA THR A 342 29.72 4.82 1.25
C THR A 342 28.49 5.69 0.96
N ILE A 343 28.16 6.62 1.86
CA ILE A 343 26.89 7.36 1.83
C ILE A 343 26.82 8.40 0.72
N TRP A 344 27.95 8.94 0.27
CA TRP A 344 27.96 9.87 -0.87
C TRP A 344 27.22 9.27 -2.07
N SER A 345 27.33 7.96 -2.31
CA SER A 345 26.72 7.29 -3.47
C SER A 345 25.18 7.37 -3.52
N ILE A 346 24.52 7.70 -2.40
CA ILE A 346 23.06 7.87 -2.33
C ILE A 346 22.57 9.02 -3.21
N TYR A 347 23.41 10.02 -3.52
CA TYR A 347 22.99 11.08 -4.44
C TYR A 347 22.58 10.51 -5.81
N ILE A 348 23.23 9.42 -6.25
CA ILE A 348 22.94 8.77 -7.55
C ILE A 348 21.48 8.31 -7.59
N LEU A 349 20.99 7.76 -6.49
CA LEU A 349 19.60 7.32 -6.36
C LEU A 349 18.61 8.47 -6.56
N PHE A 350 18.85 9.61 -5.92
CA PHE A 350 18.00 10.80 -6.05
C PHE A 350 18.16 11.50 -7.41
N LEU A 351 19.35 11.45 -8.01
CA LEU A 351 19.59 11.94 -9.35
C LEU A 351 18.76 11.15 -10.38
N LEU A 352 18.70 9.81 -10.27
CA LEU A 352 17.86 8.97 -11.12
C LEU A 352 16.38 9.39 -11.08
N PHE A 353 15.84 9.63 -9.88
CA PHE A 353 14.46 10.11 -9.75
C PHE A 353 14.25 11.52 -10.35
N THR A 354 15.26 12.39 -10.24
CA THR A 354 15.22 13.73 -10.85
C THR A 354 15.16 13.66 -12.38
N VAL A 355 15.82 12.68 -13.00
CA VAL A 355 15.75 12.44 -14.44
C VAL A 355 14.34 12.04 -14.87
N VAL A 356 13.64 11.20 -14.09
CA VAL A 356 12.26 10.79 -14.41
C VAL A 356 11.26 11.94 -14.26
N LEU A 357 11.55 12.91 -13.37
CA LEU A 357 10.75 14.13 -13.22
C LEU A 357 10.89 15.12 -14.40
N ASP A 358 11.64 14.75 -15.44
CA ASP A 358 11.84 15.42 -16.73
C ASP A 358 12.24 16.90 -16.60
N SER A 359 13.19 17.18 -15.70
CA SER A 359 13.71 18.53 -15.55
C SER A 359 15.23 18.60 -15.55
N LYS A 360 15.77 18.90 -16.73
CA LYS A 360 17.22 19.09 -16.96
C LYS A 360 17.84 20.13 -16.04
N ILE A 361 17.11 21.23 -15.77
CA ILE A 361 17.58 22.31 -14.88
C ILE A 361 17.73 21.80 -13.45
N HIS A 362 16.71 21.12 -12.91
CA HIS A 362 16.77 20.59 -11.54
C HIS A 362 17.85 19.52 -11.40
N ALA A 363 18.03 18.66 -12.40
CA ALA A 363 19.13 17.69 -12.43
C ALA A 363 20.50 18.37 -12.42
N ALA A 364 20.72 19.40 -13.24
CA ALA A 364 21.98 20.14 -13.28
C ALA A 364 22.26 20.85 -11.96
N VAL A 365 21.27 21.57 -11.40
CA VAL A 365 21.39 22.25 -10.11
C VAL A 365 21.69 21.26 -8.99
N PHE A 366 21.02 20.11 -8.97
CA PHE A 366 21.25 19.07 -7.97
C PHE A 366 22.67 18.51 -8.06
N THR A 367 23.17 18.23 -9.26
CA THR A 367 24.55 17.77 -9.47
C THR A 367 25.57 18.81 -9.02
N ILE A 368 25.42 20.08 -9.40
CA ILE A 368 26.31 21.17 -8.96
C ILE A 368 26.33 21.24 -7.42
N LEU A 369 25.17 21.17 -6.79
CA LEU A 369 25.05 21.22 -5.34
C LEU A 369 25.74 20.04 -4.66
N MET A 370 25.64 18.83 -5.23
CA MET A 370 26.36 17.66 -4.73
C MET A 370 27.87 17.81 -4.86
N VAL A 371 28.37 18.35 -5.98
CA VAL A 371 29.80 18.65 -6.16
C VAL A 371 30.28 19.66 -5.10
N VAL A 372 29.52 20.74 -4.87
CA VAL A 372 29.85 21.73 -3.83
C VAL A 372 29.89 21.08 -2.45
N ILE A 373 28.91 20.23 -2.10
CA ILE A 373 28.91 19.50 -0.83
C ILE A 373 30.17 18.63 -0.69
N GLN A 374 30.61 17.94 -1.75
CA GLN A 374 31.83 17.14 -1.71
C GLN A 374 33.10 17.99 -1.55
N ILE A 375 33.19 19.15 -2.21
CA ILE A 375 34.30 20.09 -2.02
C ILE A 375 34.34 20.58 -0.56
N VAL A 376 33.18 20.91 0.02
CA VAL A 376 33.09 21.31 1.43
C VAL A 376 33.54 20.18 2.36
N PHE A 377 33.12 18.93 2.11
CA PHE A 377 33.56 17.78 2.89
C PHE A 377 35.07 17.55 2.79
N TRP A 378 35.64 17.72 1.60
CA TRP A 378 37.09 17.62 1.39
C TRP A 378 37.87 18.68 2.19
N ILE A 379 37.37 19.91 2.24
CA ILE A 379 38.01 21.00 3.00
C ILE A 379 37.88 20.78 4.52
N LEU A 380 36.71 20.34 5.00
CA LEU A 380 36.45 20.19 6.44
C LEU A 380 37.00 18.89 7.03
N TYR A 381 37.03 17.82 6.25
CA TYR A 381 37.43 16.47 6.66
C TYR A 381 38.42 15.86 5.65
N PRO A 382 39.63 16.45 5.49
CA PRO A 382 40.57 16.06 4.44
C PRO A 382 41.16 14.66 4.64
N GLU A 383 41.37 14.25 5.89
CA GLU A 383 41.92 12.95 6.26
C GLU A 383 41.06 12.32 7.36
N VAL A 384 40.43 11.18 7.06
CA VAL A 384 39.59 10.42 8.00
C VAL A 384 39.98 8.95 7.93
N SER A 385 40.31 8.35 9.07
CA SER A 385 40.59 6.91 9.16
C SER A 385 39.29 6.13 9.26
N VAL A 386 39.11 5.14 8.37
CA VAL A 386 37.88 4.34 8.29
C VAL A 386 38.20 2.86 8.39
N THR A 387 37.50 2.14 9.26
CA THR A 387 37.53 0.69 9.33
C THR A 387 36.44 0.10 8.44
N ILE A 388 36.81 -0.68 7.42
CA ILE A 388 35.85 -1.37 6.55
C ILE A 388 35.51 -2.72 7.19
N ASP A 389 34.35 -2.79 7.85
CA ASP A 389 33.82 -3.98 8.51
C ASP A 389 32.56 -4.51 7.79
N GLY A 390 31.92 -5.53 8.37
CA GLY A 390 30.68 -6.09 7.83
C GLY A 390 29.53 -5.07 7.74
N ASN A 391 29.46 -4.09 8.63
CA ASN A 391 28.42 -3.06 8.64
C ASN A 391 28.55 -2.12 7.43
N GLU A 392 29.78 -1.78 7.06
CA GLU A 392 30.08 -1.01 5.87
C GLU A 392 29.66 -1.78 4.59
N TYR A 393 29.95 -3.08 4.51
CA TYR A 393 29.49 -3.91 3.38
C TYR A 393 27.97 -4.06 3.32
N ILE A 394 27.28 -4.19 4.46
CA ILE A 394 25.81 -4.21 4.50
C ILE A 394 25.23 -2.90 3.94
N SER A 395 25.81 -1.75 4.31
CA SER A 395 25.39 -0.45 3.78
C SER A 395 25.57 -0.36 2.26
N ARG A 396 26.69 -0.86 1.73
CA ARG A 396 26.94 -0.94 0.28
C ARG A 396 25.93 -1.83 -0.43
N VAL A 397 25.69 -3.03 0.08
CA VAL A 397 24.71 -3.98 -0.47
C VAL A 397 23.32 -3.36 -0.48
N ALA A 398 22.93 -2.66 0.59
CA ALA A 398 21.65 -1.96 0.65
C ALA A 398 21.51 -0.88 -0.43
N ILE A 399 22.53 -0.04 -0.63
CA ILE A 399 22.52 1.00 -1.67
C ILE A 399 22.46 0.37 -3.08
N ILE A 400 23.19 -0.72 -3.32
CA ILE A 400 23.16 -1.44 -4.60
C ILE A 400 21.76 -1.99 -4.87
N LEU A 401 21.13 -2.65 -3.89
CA LEU A 401 19.78 -3.19 -4.02
C LEU A 401 18.75 -2.08 -4.26
N LEU A 402 18.80 -0.99 -3.49
CA LEU A 402 17.92 0.17 -3.68
C LEU A 402 18.09 0.80 -5.07
N SER A 403 19.33 0.91 -5.54
CA SER A 403 19.63 1.44 -6.88
C SER A 403 19.10 0.51 -7.97
N TYR A 404 19.27 -0.81 -7.82
CA TYR A 404 18.69 -1.79 -8.74
C TYR A 404 17.17 -1.67 -8.83
N PHE A 405 16.47 -1.56 -7.70
CA PHE A 405 15.01 -1.37 -7.68
C PHE A 405 14.59 -0.04 -8.31
N ALA A 406 15.31 1.05 -8.05
CA ALA A 406 15.04 2.34 -8.66
C ALA A 406 15.26 2.32 -10.18
N VAL A 407 16.33 1.68 -10.65
CA VAL A 407 16.60 1.51 -12.09
C VAL A 407 15.52 0.64 -12.73
N ARG A 408 15.13 -0.49 -12.13
CA ARG A 408 14.05 -1.32 -12.66
C ARG A 408 12.73 -0.59 -12.76
N TYR A 409 12.38 0.18 -11.73
CA TYR A 409 11.20 1.04 -11.73
C TYR A 409 11.28 2.04 -12.89
N LEU A 410 12.42 2.72 -13.03
CA LEU A 410 12.67 3.68 -14.09
C LEU A 410 12.57 3.05 -15.49
N THR A 411 13.18 1.89 -15.71
CA THR A 411 13.10 1.18 -16.99
C THR A 411 11.67 0.76 -17.32
N ALA A 412 10.91 0.27 -16.34
CA ALA A 412 9.50 -0.09 -16.54
C ALA A 412 8.66 1.15 -16.89
N GLU A 413 8.90 2.28 -16.21
CA GLU A 413 8.23 3.55 -16.48
C GLU A 413 8.54 4.07 -17.89
N TYR A 414 9.82 4.07 -18.30
CA TYR A 414 10.22 4.48 -19.64
C TYR A 414 9.66 3.55 -20.73
N ALA A 415 9.67 2.22 -20.50
CA ALA A 415 9.10 1.27 -21.43
C ALA A 415 7.59 1.52 -21.64
N SER A 416 6.86 1.75 -20.53
CA SER A 416 5.44 2.11 -20.57
C SER A 416 5.19 3.38 -21.37
N LYS A 417 6.02 4.43 -21.19
CA LYS A 417 5.92 5.67 -21.96
C LYS A 417 6.16 5.46 -23.45
N VAL A 418 7.18 4.68 -23.81
CA VAL A 418 7.49 4.38 -25.21
C VAL A 418 6.34 3.60 -25.86
N GLU A 419 5.75 2.64 -25.15
CA GLU A 419 4.60 1.88 -25.64
C GLU A 419 3.36 2.76 -25.83
N ALA A 420 3.06 3.64 -24.86
CA ALA A 420 1.98 4.61 -24.96
C ALA A 420 2.14 5.56 -26.16
N TYR A 421 3.35 6.10 -26.36
CA TYR A 421 3.63 6.95 -27.52
C TYR A 421 3.51 6.21 -28.85
N LYS A 422 3.98 4.95 -28.92
CA LYS A 422 3.81 4.11 -30.12
C LYS A 422 2.34 3.85 -30.44
N ARG A 423 1.53 3.54 -29.43
CA ARG A 423 0.09 3.34 -29.58
C ARG A 423 -0.58 4.61 -30.10
N PHE A 424 -0.29 5.75 -29.47
CA PHE A 424 -0.85 7.04 -29.87
C PHE A 424 -0.44 7.43 -31.30
N ALA A 425 0.82 7.23 -31.68
CA ALA A 425 1.28 7.48 -33.05
C ALA A 425 0.54 6.60 -34.08
N ARG A 426 0.32 5.32 -33.75
CA ARG A 426 -0.44 4.40 -34.61
C ARG A 426 -1.91 4.81 -34.73
N GLU A 427 -2.53 5.23 -33.62
CA GLU A 427 -3.91 5.76 -33.64
C GLU A 427 -4.02 7.02 -34.52
N GLN A 428 -3.05 7.93 -34.45
CA GLN A 428 -3.02 9.12 -35.32
C GLN A 428 -2.81 8.77 -36.80
N GLU A 429 -1.89 7.86 -37.10
CA GLU A 429 -1.64 7.38 -38.47
C GLU A 429 -2.89 6.77 -39.08
N VAL A 430 -3.58 5.89 -38.34
CA VAL A 430 -4.84 5.26 -38.77
C VAL A 430 -5.94 6.29 -38.95
N LEU A 431 -6.04 7.30 -38.07
CA LEU A 431 -7.02 8.37 -38.20
C LEU A 431 -6.76 9.26 -39.44
N GLU A 432 -5.49 9.52 -39.77
CA GLU A 432 -5.10 10.22 -40.99
C GLU A 432 -5.42 9.41 -42.24
N GLN A 433 -5.15 8.10 -42.23
CA GLN A 433 -5.51 7.18 -43.31
C GLN A 433 -7.02 7.12 -43.53
N ILE A 434 -7.80 6.97 -42.44
CA ILE A 434 -9.27 7.03 -42.48
C ILE A 434 -9.72 8.36 -43.06
N SER A 435 -9.25 9.48 -42.52
CA SER A 435 -9.65 10.82 -42.99
C SER A 435 -9.37 11.01 -44.48
N THR A 436 -8.19 10.58 -44.94
CA THR A 436 -7.79 10.64 -46.35
C THR A 436 -8.68 9.76 -47.22
N ASN A 437 -9.04 8.57 -46.73
CA ASN A 437 -9.91 7.65 -47.45
C ASN A 437 -11.29 8.27 -47.73
N PHE A 438 -11.85 8.97 -46.74
CA PHE A 438 -13.15 9.63 -46.83
C PHE A 438 -13.18 10.90 -47.70
N ILE A 439 -12.04 11.49 -48.07
CA ILE A 439 -12.01 12.63 -49.01
C ILE A 439 -12.62 12.25 -50.36
N SER A 440 -12.50 10.97 -50.75
CA SER A 440 -12.96 10.45 -52.05
C SER A 440 -14.36 9.80 -52.00
N VAL A 441 -15.11 10.00 -50.91
CA VAL A 441 -16.40 9.33 -50.72
C VAL A 441 -17.48 9.88 -51.66
N ASN A 442 -18.30 8.99 -52.23
CA ASN A 442 -19.45 9.30 -53.07
C ASN A 442 -20.58 8.30 -52.80
N ARG A 443 -21.72 8.44 -53.49
CA ARG A 443 -22.90 7.57 -53.25
C ARG A 443 -22.68 6.10 -53.61
N GLU A 444 -21.74 5.80 -54.50
CA GLU A 444 -21.49 4.45 -55.02
C GLU A 444 -20.49 3.68 -54.14
N ASN A 445 -19.53 4.38 -53.51
CA ASN A 445 -18.46 3.76 -52.72
C ASN A 445 -18.60 3.95 -51.19
N ALA A 446 -19.66 4.60 -50.71
CA ALA A 446 -19.81 4.93 -49.29
C ALA A 446 -19.78 3.71 -48.35
N THR A 447 -20.38 2.59 -48.77
CA THR A 447 -20.38 1.35 -47.97
C THR A 447 -19.00 0.70 -47.92
N GLU A 448 -18.30 0.64 -49.05
CA GLU A 448 -16.93 0.13 -49.14
C GLU A 448 -15.96 0.94 -48.28
N LYS A 449 -16.07 2.28 -48.32
CA LYS A 449 -15.26 3.18 -47.50
C LYS A 449 -15.54 3.03 -45.99
N ALA A 450 -16.79 2.77 -45.61
CA ALA A 450 -17.15 2.46 -44.23
C ALA A 450 -16.59 1.10 -43.76
N ASP A 451 -16.61 0.08 -44.62
CA ASP A 451 -16.03 -1.23 -44.30
C ASP A 451 -14.50 -1.15 -44.13
N GLU A 452 -13.81 -0.40 -45.01
CA GLU A 452 -12.37 -0.12 -44.89
C GLU A 452 -12.04 0.61 -43.58
N MET A 453 -12.85 1.60 -43.20
CA MET A 453 -12.73 2.32 -41.93
C MET A 453 -12.83 1.37 -40.74
N PHE A 454 -13.82 0.48 -40.74
CA PHE A 454 -13.98 -0.48 -39.64
C PHE A 454 -12.81 -1.45 -39.56
N LYS A 455 -12.30 -1.93 -40.70
CA LYS A 455 -11.13 -2.81 -40.71
C LYS A 455 -9.89 -2.14 -40.11
N MET A 456 -9.57 -0.91 -40.54
CA MET A 456 -8.44 -0.15 -40.00
C MET A 456 -8.62 0.18 -38.50
N SER A 457 -9.84 0.53 -38.10
CA SER A 457 -10.17 0.84 -36.70
C SER A 457 -10.09 -0.41 -35.82
N ALA A 458 -10.51 -1.57 -36.32
CA ALA A 458 -10.48 -2.83 -35.58
C ALA A 458 -9.06 -3.29 -35.25
N GLU A 459 -8.12 -3.12 -36.17
CA GLU A 459 -6.70 -3.44 -35.95
C GLU A 459 -6.05 -2.62 -34.82
N THR A 460 -6.60 -1.43 -34.53
CA THR A 460 -6.04 -0.48 -33.55
C THR A 460 -6.82 -0.47 -32.24
N LEU A 461 -8.15 -0.48 -32.30
CA LEU A 461 -9.04 -0.42 -31.15
C LEU A 461 -9.41 -1.82 -30.61
N GLY A 462 -9.20 -2.88 -31.40
CA GLY A 462 -9.37 -4.27 -30.96
C GLY A 462 -10.81 -4.69 -30.69
N PHE A 463 -11.81 -4.00 -31.25
CA PHE A 463 -13.21 -4.41 -31.11
C PHE A 463 -13.50 -5.66 -31.95
N ASP A 464 -14.35 -6.55 -31.42
CA ASP A 464 -14.72 -7.79 -32.11
C ASP A 464 -15.86 -7.58 -33.11
N ASN A 465 -16.74 -6.59 -32.88
CA ASN A 465 -17.84 -6.24 -33.78
C ASN A 465 -18.02 -4.71 -33.88
N ALA A 466 -18.35 -4.20 -35.07
CA ALA A 466 -18.74 -2.80 -35.27
C ALA A 466 -19.86 -2.66 -36.31
N TYR A 467 -20.73 -1.67 -36.14
CA TYR A 467 -21.90 -1.45 -36.99
C TYR A 467 -22.09 0.04 -37.29
N LEU A 468 -22.34 0.38 -38.56
CA LEU A 468 -22.82 1.70 -38.96
C LEU A 468 -24.33 1.63 -39.12
N ILE A 469 -25.07 2.36 -38.28
CA ILE A 469 -26.54 2.33 -38.27
C ILE A 469 -27.07 3.74 -38.56
N GLY A 470 -27.95 3.87 -39.55
CA GLY A 470 -28.69 5.10 -39.78
C GLY A 470 -30.15 4.99 -39.36
N PHE A 471 -30.68 6.09 -38.86
CA PHE A 471 -32.06 6.20 -38.37
C PHE A 471 -32.95 6.85 -39.43
N SER A 472 -34.20 6.39 -39.54
CA SER A 472 -35.20 7.06 -40.38
C SER A 472 -35.60 8.42 -39.79
N GLU A 473 -36.11 9.34 -40.63
CA GLU A 473 -36.52 10.70 -40.20
C GLU A 473 -37.54 10.69 -39.05
N ASN A 474 -38.36 9.63 -38.97
CA ASN A 474 -39.38 9.47 -37.94
C ASN A 474 -38.88 8.72 -36.69
N TYR A 475 -37.61 8.29 -36.64
CA TYR A 475 -37.03 7.46 -35.58
C TYR A 475 -37.86 6.21 -35.24
N GLU A 476 -38.48 5.59 -36.24
CA GLU A 476 -39.20 4.32 -36.07
C GLU A 476 -38.34 3.12 -36.48
N ASP A 477 -37.55 3.31 -37.53
CA ASP A 477 -36.71 2.28 -38.14
C ASP A 477 -35.24 2.67 -38.12
N ALA A 478 -34.38 1.69 -37.93
CA ALA A 478 -32.93 1.78 -38.05
C ALA A 478 -32.46 0.84 -39.17
N THR A 479 -31.58 1.32 -40.05
CA THR A 479 -30.99 0.53 -41.13
C THR A 479 -29.50 0.35 -40.88
N VAL A 480 -29.03 -0.89 -40.95
CA VAL A 480 -27.62 -1.23 -40.81
C VAL A 480 -26.94 -1.07 -42.18
N PHE A 481 -26.00 -0.13 -42.30
CA PHE A 481 -25.35 0.20 -43.57
C PHE A 481 -24.03 -0.54 -43.81
N SER A 482 -23.27 -0.81 -42.75
CA SER A 482 -21.96 -1.45 -42.83
C SER A 482 -21.68 -2.19 -41.52
N THR A 483 -20.96 -3.30 -41.60
CA THR A 483 -20.75 -4.23 -40.48
C THR A 483 -19.33 -4.78 -40.52
N TYR A 484 -18.68 -4.85 -39.36
CA TYR A 484 -17.43 -5.56 -39.17
C TYR A 484 -17.59 -6.59 -38.06
N THR A 485 -17.12 -7.81 -38.33
CA THR A 485 -17.08 -8.91 -37.35
C THR A 485 -15.73 -9.60 -37.49
N LYS A 486 -15.03 -9.78 -36.36
CA LYS A 486 -13.75 -10.48 -36.32
C LYS A 486 -13.98 -11.96 -36.67
N GLU A 487 -13.35 -12.43 -37.75
CA GLU A 487 -13.41 -13.83 -38.15
C GLU A 487 -12.98 -14.69 -36.95
N PHE A 488 -13.78 -15.73 -36.62
CA PHE A 488 -13.66 -16.64 -35.47
C PHE A 488 -14.33 -16.22 -34.16
N GLU A 489 -15.67 -16.18 -34.11
CA GLU A 489 -16.47 -16.81 -33.03
C GLU A 489 -17.97 -16.72 -33.35
N ASP A 490 -18.72 -17.78 -33.07
CA ASP A 490 -20.13 -17.94 -33.42
C ASP A 490 -21.04 -16.77 -32.98
N ASN A 491 -21.66 -16.10 -33.96
CA ASN A 491 -23.01 -15.50 -33.93
C ASN A 491 -23.53 -14.91 -32.59
N LEU A 492 -22.86 -13.90 -32.01
CA LEU A 492 -23.42 -13.19 -30.84
C LEU A 492 -24.18 -11.89 -31.16
N PHE A 493 -24.13 -11.37 -32.40
CA PHE A 493 -25.04 -10.35 -32.92
C PHE A 493 -25.37 -10.58 -34.42
N PRO A 494 -26.63 -10.73 -34.84
CA PRO A 494 -27.00 -11.11 -36.21
C PRO A 494 -27.38 -9.89 -37.07
N TYR A 495 -26.67 -8.77 -36.96
CA TYR A 495 -26.91 -7.65 -37.85
C TYR A 495 -26.03 -7.79 -39.09
N TYR A 496 -26.69 -7.93 -40.24
CA TYR A 496 -26.06 -7.98 -41.55
C TYR A 496 -26.35 -6.68 -42.30
N SER A 497 -25.45 -6.30 -43.20
CA SER A 497 -25.62 -5.11 -44.03
C SER A 497 -26.94 -5.15 -44.81
N GLY A 498 -27.70 -4.05 -44.77
CA GLY A 498 -29.02 -3.92 -45.38
C GLY A 498 -30.21 -4.33 -44.48
N MET A 499 -29.98 -4.84 -43.27
CA MET A 499 -31.05 -5.20 -42.34
C MET A 499 -31.76 -3.94 -41.80
N LYS A 500 -33.10 -3.99 -41.78
CA LYS A 500 -33.95 -3.00 -41.09
C LYS A 500 -34.39 -3.54 -39.74
N VAL A 501 -34.21 -2.74 -38.69
CA VAL A 501 -34.52 -3.08 -37.30
C VAL A 501 -35.39 -1.98 -36.71
N LYS A 502 -36.45 -2.32 -35.99
CA LYS A 502 -37.26 -1.31 -35.29
C LYS A 502 -36.48 -0.75 -34.10
N ILE A 503 -36.59 0.54 -33.83
CA ILE A 503 -35.88 1.17 -32.71
C ILE A 503 -36.31 0.59 -31.35
N THR A 504 -37.55 0.08 -31.24
CA THR A 504 -38.04 -0.66 -30.06
C THR A 504 -37.20 -1.90 -29.74
N ASP A 505 -36.57 -2.49 -30.75
CA ASP A 505 -35.75 -3.70 -30.63
C ASP A 505 -34.26 -3.37 -30.44
N LEU A 506 -33.91 -2.08 -30.39
CA LEU A 506 -32.54 -1.57 -30.16
C LEU A 506 -32.51 -0.61 -28.94
N PRO A 507 -32.57 -1.13 -27.70
CA PRO A 507 -32.65 -0.30 -26.50
C PRO A 507 -31.50 0.71 -26.35
N VAL A 508 -30.34 0.38 -26.91
CA VAL A 508 -29.14 1.24 -26.95
C VAL A 508 -29.37 2.49 -27.82
N ALA A 509 -30.04 2.37 -28.97
CA ALA A 509 -30.38 3.53 -29.81
C ALA A 509 -31.37 4.47 -29.12
N LYS A 510 -32.33 3.91 -28.36
CA LYS A 510 -33.30 4.72 -27.61
C LYS A 510 -32.61 5.60 -26.55
N ALA A 511 -31.58 5.08 -25.90
CA ALA A 511 -30.77 5.84 -24.94
C ALA A 511 -29.92 6.94 -25.63
N LEU A 512 -29.29 6.60 -26.77
CA LEU A 512 -28.50 7.53 -27.57
C LEU A 512 -29.33 8.70 -28.12
N ILE A 513 -30.48 8.41 -28.72
CA ILE A 513 -31.39 9.40 -29.30
C ILE A 513 -31.95 10.34 -28.23
N ALA A 514 -32.24 9.83 -27.02
CA ALA A 514 -32.79 10.62 -25.93
C ALA A 514 -31.77 11.54 -25.25
N GLN A 515 -30.49 11.15 -25.20
CA GLN A 515 -29.45 11.88 -24.44
C GLN A 515 -28.51 12.71 -25.33
N GLY A 516 -28.37 12.39 -26.62
CA GLY A 516 -27.50 13.12 -27.56
C GLY A 516 -26.01 13.07 -27.23
N ILE A 517 -25.59 12.14 -26.37
CA ILE A 517 -24.20 11.98 -25.89
C ILE A 517 -23.73 10.56 -26.26
N PRO A 518 -22.48 10.38 -26.76
CA PRO A 518 -21.91 9.07 -27.02
C PRO A 518 -21.86 8.21 -25.74
N LEU A 519 -22.20 6.93 -25.89
CA LEU A 519 -22.38 5.99 -24.78
C LEU A 519 -21.19 5.03 -24.75
N ILE A 520 -20.40 5.05 -23.67
CA ILE A 520 -19.23 4.20 -23.48
C ILE A 520 -19.42 3.39 -22.20
N CYS A 521 -19.29 2.06 -22.30
CA CYS A 521 -19.46 1.13 -21.18
C CYS A 521 -18.39 0.07 -21.20
N GLU A 522 -17.41 0.21 -20.31
CA GLU A 522 -16.24 -0.67 -20.22
C GLU A 522 -16.46 -1.92 -19.33
N ASP A 523 -17.51 -1.94 -18.50
CA ASP A 523 -17.87 -3.12 -17.68
C ASP A 523 -19.37 -3.12 -17.31
N ILE A 524 -20.16 -3.87 -18.06
CA ILE A 524 -21.63 -3.96 -17.88
C ILE A 524 -22.02 -4.55 -16.50
N ASN A 525 -21.08 -5.19 -15.79
CA ASN A 525 -21.32 -5.74 -14.44
C ASN A 525 -21.14 -4.73 -13.31
N ASN A 526 -20.35 -3.65 -13.48
CA ASN A 526 -19.97 -2.76 -12.37
C ASN A 526 -20.43 -1.30 -12.50
N THR A 527 -20.68 -0.78 -13.72
CA THR A 527 -20.94 0.66 -13.89
C THR A 527 -22.08 0.94 -14.87
N PHE A 528 -23.21 1.43 -14.33
CA PHE A 528 -24.14 2.27 -15.06
C PHE A 528 -24.84 3.23 -14.10
N HIS A 529 -24.82 4.53 -14.42
CA HIS A 529 -25.65 5.52 -13.74
C HIS A 529 -27.12 5.35 -14.13
N ASP A 530 -28.01 5.68 -13.18
CA ASP A 530 -29.45 5.53 -13.21
C ASP A 530 -30.08 6.04 -14.52
N GLY A 531 -30.62 5.13 -15.35
CA GLY A 531 -31.30 5.46 -16.62
C GLY A 531 -31.35 4.38 -17.69
N CYS A 532 -30.46 3.38 -17.69
CA CYS A 532 -30.29 2.40 -18.80
C CYS A 532 -30.56 0.92 -18.43
N GLY A 533 -31.58 0.64 -17.60
CA GLY A 533 -31.88 -0.73 -17.14
C GLY A 533 -32.22 -1.75 -18.25
N GLU A 534 -32.97 -1.34 -19.28
CA GLU A 534 -33.35 -2.21 -20.41
C GLU A 534 -32.15 -2.54 -21.32
N ALA A 535 -31.31 -1.54 -21.62
CA ALA A 535 -30.09 -1.73 -22.41
C ALA A 535 -29.10 -2.69 -21.73
N ARG A 536 -28.98 -2.61 -20.39
CA ARG A 536 -28.13 -3.53 -19.61
C ARG A 536 -28.58 -4.98 -19.70
N ASN A 537 -29.86 -5.26 -19.43
CA ASN A 537 -30.36 -6.64 -19.47
C ASN A 537 -30.26 -7.23 -20.88
N PHE A 538 -30.49 -6.40 -21.90
CA PHE A 538 -30.32 -6.78 -23.30
C PHE A 538 -28.86 -7.15 -23.62
N LEU A 539 -27.88 -6.34 -23.23
CA LEU A 539 -26.46 -6.61 -23.49
C LEU A 539 -25.92 -7.82 -22.70
N ILE A 540 -26.27 -7.96 -21.41
CA ILE A 540 -25.86 -9.11 -20.57
C ILE A 540 -26.43 -10.41 -21.11
N SER A 541 -27.70 -10.42 -21.54
CA SER A 541 -28.35 -11.62 -22.07
C SER A 541 -27.66 -12.19 -23.32
N ARG A 542 -26.79 -11.40 -23.96
CA ARG A 542 -26.03 -11.75 -25.16
C ARG A 542 -24.53 -11.87 -24.93
N GLY A 543 -24.09 -11.96 -23.68
CA GLY A 543 -22.67 -12.18 -23.34
C GLY A 543 -21.74 -11.01 -23.63
N ILE A 544 -22.28 -9.81 -23.90
CA ILE A 544 -21.49 -8.61 -24.17
C ILE A 544 -20.98 -8.04 -22.85
N THR A 545 -19.69 -7.74 -22.83
CA THR A 545 -19.00 -7.18 -21.66
C THR A 545 -18.66 -5.70 -21.83
N LEU A 546 -18.57 -5.21 -23.07
CA LEU A 546 -18.12 -3.85 -23.41
C LEU A 546 -18.88 -3.30 -24.64
N ILE A 547 -19.33 -2.04 -24.60
CA ILE A 547 -19.93 -1.34 -25.75
C ILE A 547 -19.47 0.13 -25.80
N ALA A 548 -19.20 0.64 -27.00
CA ALA A 548 -18.93 2.04 -27.25
C ALA A 548 -19.71 2.48 -28.50
N THR A 549 -20.40 3.62 -28.42
CA THR A 549 -21.27 4.18 -29.47
C THR A 549 -21.03 5.67 -29.65
#